data_AF-A0A847NSF0-F1
#
_entry.id   AF-A0A847NSF0-F1
#
_cell.length_a   1.000
_cell.length_b   1.000
_cell.length_c   1.000
_cell.angle_alpha   90.00
_cell.angle_beta   90.00
_cell.angle_gamma   90.00
#
_symmetry.space_group_name_H-M   'P 1'
#
loop_
_entity.id
_entity.type
_entity.pdbx_description
1 polymer ?
#
loop_
_entity_poly.entity_id
_entity_poly.type
_entity_poly.pdbx_seq_one_letter_code
_entity_poly.pdbx_strand_id
1 'polypeptide(L)'
;MRKTKKHKTYTIDEKNEIVREYLNGKTRSSELIRQYDIASFSVLQRWIIQYQKYGSVQDNRGKSSKGKGNYTRKKKLVPEQMSREELIEYVKAVEDIKKITVFLKHQKKNIK
;
A
#
# COMPACT_ATOMS: atom_id res chain seq x y z
N MET A 1 -11.63 -31.51 4.40
CA MET A 1 -10.50 -30.59 4.71
C MET A 1 -9.97 -29.98 3.42
N ARG A 2 -9.93 -28.65 3.29
CA ARG A 2 -9.15 -28.01 2.20
C ARG A 2 -7.67 -28.16 2.53
N LYS A 3 -6.91 -28.88 1.70
CA LYS A 3 -5.44 -28.97 1.83
C LYS A 3 -4.84 -27.65 1.36
N THR A 4 -4.18 -26.91 2.24
CA THR A 4 -3.43 -25.70 1.86
C THR A 4 -2.03 -26.11 1.41
N LYS A 5 -1.67 -25.82 0.15
CA LYS A 5 -0.31 -26.04 -0.34
C LYS A 5 0.62 -25.04 0.38
N LYS A 6 1.67 -25.53 1.04
CA LYS A 6 2.72 -24.66 1.59
C LYS A 6 3.51 -24.09 0.41
N HIS A 7 3.59 -22.76 0.32
CA HIS A 7 4.40 -22.10 -0.69
C HIS A 7 5.87 -22.05 -0.26
N LYS A 8 6.78 -22.15 -1.24
CA LYS A 8 8.21 -21.96 -1.02
C LYS A 8 8.47 -20.56 -0.44
N THR A 9 9.33 -20.51 0.57
CA THR A 9 9.86 -19.26 1.12
C THR A 9 11.15 -18.90 0.40
N TYR A 10 11.31 -17.62 0.07
CA TYR A 10 12.51 -17.11 -0.60
C TYR A 10 13.15 -16.04 0.26
N THR A 11 14.48 -16.05 0.34
CA THR A 11 15.29 -14.96 0.90
C THR A 11 15.24 -13.73 -0.03
N ILE A 12 15.79 -12.61 0.41
CA ILE A 12 15.87 -11.40 -0.42
C ILE A 12 16.83 -11.64 -1.60
N ASP A 13 17.95 -12.31 -1.35
CA ASP A 13 18.98 -12.57 -2.36
C ASP A 13 18.47 -13.49 -3.46
N GLU A 14 17.75 -14.55 -3.10
CA GLU A 14 17.09 -15.45 -4.07
C GLU A 14 16.09 -14.69 -4.94
N LYS A 15 15.27 -13.81 -4.35
CA LYS A 15 14.32 -12.99 -5.14
C LYS A 15 15.05 -12.06 -6.09
N ASN A 16 16.17 -11.46 -5.67
CA ASN A 16 16.98 -10.57 -6.50
C ASN A 16 17.67 -11.32 -7.64
N GLU A 17 18.12 -12.56 -7.41
CA GLU A 17 18.68 -13.42 -8.44
C GLU A 17 17.64 -13.77 -9.51
N ILE A 18 16.45 -14.22 -9.09
CA ILE A 18 15.34 -14.53 -9.99
C ILE A 18 14.97 -13.31 -10.85
N VAL A 19 14.88 -12.12 -10.25
CA VAL A 19 14.56 -10.90 -10.99
C VAL A 19 15.66 -10.52 -11.97
N ARG A 20 16.94 -10.67 -11.60
CA ARG A 20 18.07 -10.43 -12.52
C ARG A 20 18.05 -11.41 -13.70
N GLU A 21 17.77 -12.68 -13.46
CA GLU A 21 17.66 -13.68 -14.53
C GLU A 21 16.53 -13.32 -15.51
N TYR A 22 15.38 -12.90 -14.97
CA TYR A 22 14.25 -12.42 -15.78
C TYR A 22 14.61 -11.19 -16.62
N LEU A 23 15.24 -10.17 -16.03
CA LEU A 23 15.60 -8.93 -16.71
C LEU A 23 16.69 -9.12 -17.78
N ASN A 24 17.57 -10.09 -17.58
CA ASN A 24 18.59 -10.46 -18.56
C ASN A 24 18.01 -11.20 -19.78
N GLY A 25 16.72 -11.52 -19.79
CA GLY A 25 16.05 -12.16 -20.92
C GLY A 25 16.48 -13.61 -21.19
N LYS A 26 17.16 -14.25 -20.23
CA LYS A 26 17.68 -15.62 -20.40
C LYS A 26 16.58 -16.68 -20.45
N THR A 27 15.42 -16.39 -19.85
CA THR A 27 14.34 -17.36 -19.64
C THR A 27 12.98 -16.70 -19.78
N ARG A 28 12.02 -17.40 -20.37
CA ARG A 28 10.62 -16.93 -20.44
C ARG A 28 10.02 -16.89 -19.04
N SER A 29 9.15 -15.92 -18.76
CA SER A 29 8.48 -15.77 -17.46
C SER A 29 7.82 -17.06 -16.96
N SER A 30 7.15 -17.80 -17.86
CA SER A 30 6.47 -19.05 -17.54
C SER A 30 7.42 -20.17 -17.11
N GLU A 31 8.58 -20.24 -17.74
CA GLU A 31 9.60 -21.25 -17.45
C GLU A 31 10.31 -20.94 -16.14
N LEU A 32 10.64 -19.67 -15.92
CA LEU A 32 11.20 -19.17 -14.67
C LEU A 32 10.27 -19.43 -13.47
N ILE A 33 8.96 -19.16 -13.63
CA ILE A 33 7.96 -19.41 -12.60
C ILE A 33 7.91 -20.89 -12.22
N ARG A 34 7.98 -21.78 -13.22
CA ARG A 34 7.95 -23.22 -13.01
C ARG A 34 9.25 -23.73 -12.37
N GLN A 35 10.40 -23.26 -12.84
CA GLN A 35 11.73 -23.63 -12.34
C GLN A 35 11.90 -23.27 -10.85
N TYR A 36 11.44 -22.08 -10.47
CA TYR A 36 11.58 -21.60 -9.09
C TYR A 36 10.37 -21.93 -8.19
N ASP A 37 9.34 -22.62 -8.69
CA ASP A 37 8.04 -22.89 -8.02
C ASP A 37 7.35 -21.62 -7.48
N ILE A 38 7.41 -20.55 -8.27
CA ILE A 38 6.77 -19.27 -7.92
C ILE A 38 5.26 -19.46 -8.04
N ALA A 39 4.51 -18.99 -7.03
CA ALA A 39 3.07 -19.23 -6.95
C ALA A 39 2.28 -18.67 -8.15
N SER A 40 2.69 -17.53 -8.71
CA SER A 40 2.06 -16.93 -9.89
C SER A 40 2.95 -15.85 -10.52
N PHE A 41 2.62 -15.47 -11.75
CA PHE A 41 3.25 -14.34 -12.43
C PHE A 41 3.10 -13.03 -11.64
N SER A 42 1.99 -12.82 -10.96
CA SER A 42 1.77 -11.62 -10.13
C SER A 42 2.79 -11.49 -9.00
N VAL A 43 3.28 -12.61 -8.45
CA VAL A 43 4.34 -12.61 -7.43
C VAL A 43 5.66 -12.15 -8.03
N LEU A 44 6.04 -12.69 -9.19
CA LEU A 44 7.24 -12.31 -9.92
C LEU A 44 7.18 -10.83 -10.34
N GLN A 45 6.06 -10.38 -10.89
CA GLN A 45 5.84 -8.98 -11.29
C GLN A 45 6.02 -8.03 -10.09
N ARG A 46 5.51 -8.38 -8.92
CA ARG A 46 5.69 -7.59 -7.69
C ARG A 46 7.16 -7.49 -7.28
N TRP A 47 7.96 -8.54 -7.49
CA TRP A 47 9.41 -8.48 -7.23
C TRP A 47 10.12 -7.60 -8.24
N ILE A 48 9.79 -7.71 -9.53
CA ILE A 48 10.35 -6.87 -10.60
C ILE A 48 10.09 -5.38 -10.32
N ILE A 49 8.85 -5.01 -10.02
CA ILE A 49 8.49 -3.61 -9.73
C ILE A 49 9.29 -3.05 -8.54
N GLN A 50 9.45 -3.84 -7.48
CA GLN A 50 10.24 -3.42 -6.32
C GLN A 50 11.72 -3.28 -6.65
N TYR A 51 12.27 -4.25 -7.39
CA TYR A 51 13.66 -4.22 -7.82
C TYR A 51 13.96 -3.02 -8.72
N GLN A 52 13.10 -2.73 -9.69
CA GLN A 52 13.24 -1.54 -10.56
C GLN A 52 13.14 -0.23 -9.77
N LYS A 53 12.30 -0.18 -8.74
CA LYS A 53 12.10 1.04 -7.93
C LYS A 53 13.19 1.28 -6.88
N TYR A 54 13.69 0.21 -6.24
CA TYR A 54 14.55 0.31 -5.06
C TYR A 54 15.93 -0.35 -5.24
N GLY A 55 16.21 -0.94 -6.40
CA GLY A 55 17.41 -1.73 -6.66
C GLY A 55 17.44 -3.10 -6.00
N SER A 56 16.45 -3.42 -5.15
CA SER A 56 16.36 -4.70 -4.42
C SER A 56 14.94 -4.98 -3.96
N VAL A 57 14.56 -6.26 -3.91
CA VAL A 57 13.25 -6.71 -3.42
C VAL A 57 13.16 -6.52 -1.90
N GLN A 58 12.16 -5.75 -1.46
CA GLN A 58 11.99 -5.44 -0.04
C GLN A 58 11.09 -6.47 0.64
N ASP A 59 11.52 -6.97 1.81
CA ASP A 59 10.63 -7.72 2.70
C ASP A 59 10.02 -6.79 3.76
N ASN A 60 8.71 -6.59 3.64
CA ASN A 60 7.90 -5.74 4.52
C ASN A 60 7.01 -6.55 5.47
N ARG A 61 7.21 -7.88 5.59
CA ARG A 61 6.51 -8.69 6.59
C ARG A 61 6.78 -8.12 7.99
N GLY A 62 5.73 -7.95 8.78
CA GLY A 62 5.83 -7.40 10.15
C GLY A 62 6.13 -5.90 10.24
N LYS A 63 6.37 -5.20 9.11
CA LYS A 63 6.57 -3.75 9.11
C LYS A 63 5.22 -3.07 8.92
N SER A 64 4.62 -2.61 10.02
CA SER A 64 3.51 -1.65 9.95
C SER A 64 3.96 -0.45 9.12
N SER A 65 3.13 -0.01 8.18
CA SER A 65 3.34 1.23 7.46
C SER A 65 3.24 2.40 8.43
N LYS A 66 4.38 2.77 9.06
CA LYS A 66 4.49 3.99 9.85
C LYS A 66 4.08 5.15 8.95
N GLY A 67 2.91 5.74 9.21
CA GLY A 67 2.39 6.89 8.47
C GLY A 67 1.16 6.65 7.61
N LYS A 68 0.78 5.40 7.32
CA LYS A 68 -0.62 5.12 6.96
C LYS A 68 -1.32 4.75 8.25
N GLY A 69 -1.75 5.76 8.99
CA GLY A 69 -2.69 5.52 10.05
C GLY A 69 -3.79 4.62 9.49
N ASN A 70 -4.11 3.54 10.19
CA ASN A 70 -5.47 3.01 10.10
C ASN A 70 -6.35 4.26 10.22
N TYR A 71 -7.24 4.52 9.26
CA TYR A 71 -8.28 5.52 9.47
C TYR A 71 -9.10 5.00 10.63
N THR A 72 -8.60 5.25 11.85
CA THR A 72 -9.13 4.75 13.10
C THR A 72 -10.56 5.21 13.09
N ARG A 73 -11.46 4.24 13.23
CA ARG A 73 -12.89 4.43 13.47
C ARG A 73 -13.12 5.81 14.07
N LYS A 74 -13.71 6.73 13.29
CA LYS A 74 -13.91 8.13 13.72
C LYS A 74 -14.49 8.09 15.13
N LYS A 75 -13.76 8.62 16.12
CA LYS A 75 -14.32 8.78 17.47
C LYS A 75 -15.57 9.64 17.30
N LYS A 76 -16.73 9.17 17.79
CA LYS A 76 -17.94 9.99 17.80
C LYS A 76 -17.67 11.20 18.69
N LEU A 77 -17.94 12.39 18.18
CA LEU A 77 -17.97 13.57 19.04
C LEU A 77 -19.15 13.45 19.99
N VAL A 78 -18.90 13.70 21.27
CA VAL A 78 -19.92 13.77 22.32
C VAL A 78 -19.91 15.21 22.84
N PRO A 79 -20.76 16.10 22.30
CA PRO A 79 -20.74 17.52 22.65
C PRO A 79 -20.94 17.79 24.14
N GLU A 80 -21.64 16.91 24.86
CA GLU A 80 -21.89 17.07 26.30
C GLU A 80 -20.63 16.94 27.18
N GLN A 81 -19.53 16.40 26.64
CA GLN A 81 -18.28 16.18 27.37
C GLN A 81 -17.24 17.29 27.14
N MET A 82 -17.52 18.26 26.27
CA MET A 82 -16.61 19.39 25.99
C MET A 82 -17.04 20.66 26.71
N SER A 83 -16.07 21.50 27.05
CA SER A 83 -16.33 22.85 27.50
C SER A 83 -16.94 23.71 26.39
N ARG A 84 -17.59 24.82 26.77
CA ARG A 84 -18.19 25.76 25.83
C ARG A 84 -17.17 26.34 24.84
N GLU A 85 -15.94 26.56 25.29
CA GLU A 85 -14.85 27.12 24.48
C GLU A 85 -14.38 26.12 23.42
N GLU A 86 -14.18 24.86 23.82
CA GLU A 86 -13.84 23.77 22.90
C GLU A 86 -14.95 23.52 21.86
N LEU A 87 -16.22 23.64 22.25
CA LEU A 87 -17.35 23.54 21.34
C LEU A 87 -17.33 24.66 20.28
N ILE A 88 -17.04 25.89 20.68
CA ILE A 88 -16.94 27.04 19.76
C ILE A 88 -15.80 26.82 18.76
N GLU A 89 -14.64 26.36 19.23
CA GLU A 89 -13.49 26.05 18.37
C GLU A 89 -13.81 24.93 17.38
N TYR A 90 -14.49 23.88 17.83
CA TYR A 90 -14.95 22.80 16.97
C TYR A 90 -15.90 23.29 15.86
N VAL A 91 -16.87 24.15 16.19
CA VAL A 91 -17.80 24.71 15.18
C VAL A 91 -17.03 25.50 14.12
N LYS A 92 -16.08 26.36 14.54
CA LYS A 92 -15.23 27.12 13.62
C LYS A 92 -14.43 26.20 12.69
N ALA A 93 -13.81 25.16 13.24
CA ALA A 93 -13.06 24.18 12.45
C ALA A 93 -13.95 23.45 11.42
N VAL A 94 -15.20 23.10 11.78
CA VAL A 94 -16.16 22.50 10.85
C VAL A 94 -16.56 23.46 9.72
N GLU A 95 -16.72 24.75 10.02
CA GLU A 95 -17.02 25.76 9.00
C GLU A 95 -15.86 25.92 8.00
N ASP A 96 -14.62 25.95 8.48
CA ASP A 96 -13.46 26.06 7.62
C ASP A 96 -13.28 24.80 6.74
N ILE A 97 -13.54 23.62 7.28
CA ILE A 97 -13.58 22.37 6.49
C ILE A 97 -14.65 22.46 5.39
N LYS A 98 -15.84 22.99 5.68
CA LYS A 98 -16.88 23.19 4.67
C LYS A 98 -16.43 24.17 3.57
N LYS A 99 -15.80 25.29 3.92
CA LYS A 99 -15.25 26.25 2.96
C LYS A 99 -14.20 25.60 2.04
N ILE A 100 -13.27 24.84 2.62
CA ILE A 100 -12.24 24.11 1.87
C ILE A 100 -12.89 23.05 0.96
N THR A 101 -13.90 22.33 1.45
CA THR A 101 -14.61 21.31 0.65
C THR A 101 -15.30 21.94 -0.56
N VAL A 102 -15.95 23.08 -0.37
CA VAL A 102 -16.56 23.85 -1.46
C VAL A 102 -15.50 24.30 -2.45
N PHE A 103 -14.38 24.87 -1.98
CA PHE A 103 -13.25 25.27 -2.83
C PHE A 103 -12.73 24.10 -3.67
N LEU A 104 -12.41 22.97 -3.04
CA LEU A 104 -11.91 21.76 -3.71
C LEU A 104 -12.91 21.19 -4.74
N LYS A 105 -14.22 21.27 -4.45
CA LYS A 105 -15.27 20.86 -5.40
C LYS A 105 -15.25 21.74 -6.66
N HIS A 106 -14.99 23.03 -6.51
CA HIS A 106 -14.86 23.96 -7.64
C HIS A 106 -13.53 23.80 -8.39
N GLN A 107 -12.48 23.25 -7.76
CA GLN A 107 -11.19 23.03 -8.42
C GLN A 107 -11.19 21.88 -9.46
N LYS A 108 -12.22 21.03 -9.53
CA LYS A 108 -12.31 19.97 -10.56
C LYS A 108 -13.19 20.35 -11.75
N LYS A 109 -12.60 21.10 -12.69
CA LYS A 109 -12.81 20.96 -14.16
C LYS A 109 -11.56 21.34 -14.98
N ASN A 110 -10.34 21.24 -14.43
CA ASN A 110 -9.10 21.30 -15.22
C ASN A 110 -8.40 19.94 -15.19
N ILE A 111 -8.95 18.99 -15.95
CA ILE A 111 -8.21 17.81 -16.40
C ILE A 111 -8.23 17.92 -17.93
N LYS A 112 -7.12 18.40 -18.49
CA LYS A 112 -6.73 18.19 -19.89
C LYS A 112 -5.71 17.07 -19.91
#